data_AF-A0A5F8H0N0-F1
#
_entry.id   AF-A0A5F8H0N0-F1
#
_cell.length_a   1.000
_cell.length_b   1.000
_cell.length_c   1.000
_cell.angle_alpha   90.00
_cell.angle_beta   90.00
_cell.angle_gamma   90.00
#
_symmetry.space_group_name_H-M   'P 1'
#
loop_
_entity.id
_entity.type
_entity.pdbx_description
1 polymer ?
#
loop_
_entity_poly.entity_id
_entity_poly.type
_entity_poly.pdbx_seq_one_letter_code
_entity_poly.pdbx_strand_id
1 'polypeptide(L)'
;MKEGDLLCSLSGSTTRYYLILSPYRGKRNANLRFLNKLVSVLQMDYSHVLVKVSSTDSKRLVRRLQAIVANVIKSASRKVSLEDMAETARTLGLKVDEDCEECQKARERVEKITQDIHDAELYKREKLRLQGDPWRNIAQVEKELCRLQRAGDSSPEKYKSELRQRLLALRMHQNRYELGWAMQEFIKGIANPSLVEKQYFLGWMKLKLEEMARQRWRQSPEALAPLGPKHSRPAEFREQFWPAPLGVEHFLREMGQFYEAECYLVEAGKMAENQKRFTHFVGLASELVLSGFPLELMDRGTCCVPLRWVTGILRELHARLEGSPRLLVLSVLGTEGTGKSTLLNTMFGLQFATGRSCKPHGTFMQLISVTEDFRQDLGCDFILVIDSGGLTGGVTAARGERYELEVSLATLAMGLSNITVVSMAEAKDTPLAALHAFLKLEKLGHVPNCQLVSQDLSEGPVARPHLRDRRQLLQQLSDLSRAVAELEKQEEERTLSDMVLCDPEKHIWHIPRLWHGVPPMAPVSLGYCEAVFELKRCLLENIRNGVCHQHRDIVQLVELVGRL
;
A
#
# COMPACT_ATOMS: atom_id res chain seq x y z
N MET A 1 39.20 14.99 20.39
CA MET A 1 40.15 15.39 19.32
C MET A 1 39.49 15.37 17.94
N LYS A 2 38.80 14.29 17.54
CA LYS A 2 38.15 14.18 16.20
C LYS A 2 37.16 15.30 15.82
N GLU A 3 36.35 15.81 16.74
CA GLU A 3 35.36 16.87 16.43
C GLU A 3 35.98 18.25 16.18
N GLY A 4 37.09 18.56 16.84
CA GLY A 4 37.76 19.86 16.68
C GLY A 4 38.49 19.98 15.37
N ASP A 5 39.11 18.89 14.92
CA ASP A 5 39.78 18.83 13.62
C ASP A 5 38.74 18.91 12.49
N LEU A 6 37.57 18.28 12.65
CA LEU A 6 36.45 18.40 11.73
C LEU A 6 35.95 19.86 11.64
N LEU A 7 35.68 20.50 12.77
CA LEU A 7 35.22 21.90 12.77
C LEU A 7 36.28 22.86 12.22
N CYS A 8 37.57 22.59 12.45
CA CYS A 8 38.64 23.38 11.84
C CYS A 8 38.77 23.14 10.33
N SER A 9 38.46 21.94 9.84
CA SER A 9 38.47 21.64 8.39
C SER A 9 37.39 22.38 7.58
N LEU A 10 36.39 22.96 8.27
CA LEU A 10 35.34 23.78 7.65
C LEU A 10 35.75 25.24 7.40
N SER A 11 37.04 25.58 7.58
CA SER A 11 37.60 26.90 7.32
C SER A 11 37.40 27.32 5.86
N GLY A 12 36.93 28.56 5.62
CA GLY A 12 36.70 29.09 4.26
C GLY A 12 35.28 28.88 3.71
N SER A 13 34.40 28.23 4.47
CA SER A 13 32.98 28.11 4.13
C SER A 13 32.24 29.44 4.33
N THR A 14 31.34 29.80 3.41
CA THR A 14 30.41 30.94 3.54
C THR A 14 29.25 30.68 4.52
N THR A 15 29.25 29.51 5.16
CA THR A 15 28.20 29.06 6.08
C THR A 15 28.29 29.80 7.41
N ARG A 16 27.15 30.31 7.90
CA ARG A 16 27.07 30.93 9.22
C ARG A 16 26.87 29.85 10.30
N TYR A 17 27.88 29.67 11.14
CA TYR A 17 27.82 28.73 12.26
C TYR A 17 27.23 29.39 13.51
N TYR A 18 26.42 28.63 14.27
CA TYR A 18 25.91 29.00 15.58
C TYR A 18 26.28 27.89 16.58
N LEU A 19 26.87 28.24 17.72
CA LEU A 19 27.37 27.27 18.70
C LEU A 19 26.66 27.46 20.03
N ILE A 20 26.10 26.38 20.59
CA ILE A 20 25.55 26.37 21.95
C ILE A 20 26.51 25.63 22.88
N LEU A 21 27.08 26.34 23.84
CA LEU A 21 28.01 25.79 24.82
C LEU A 21 27.30 25.60 26.16
N SER A 22 27.36 24.38 26.68
CA SER A 22 26.99 24.07 28.06
C SER A 22 28.23 23.58 28.81
N PRO A 23 29.10 24.48 29.32
CA PRO A 23 30.34 24.07 29.97
C PRO A 23 30.06 23.27 31.26
N TYR A 24 30.58 22.05 31.32
CA TYR A 24 30.62 21.25 32.54
C TYR A 24 31.55 21.90 33.58
N ARG A 25 31.22 21.82 34.87
CA ARG A 25 32.02 22.42 35.96
C ARG A 25 33.46 21.92 35.86
N GLY A 26 34.43 22.86 35.79
CA GLY A 26 35.87 22.56 35.77
C GLY A 26 36.60 22.70 34.42
N LYS A 27 35.90 22.75 33.27
CA LYS A 27 36.56 22.89 31.94
C LYS A 27 36.32 24.22 31.20
N ARG A 28 35.81 25.24 31.91
CA ARG A 28 35.43 26.54 31.33
C ARG A 28 36.56 27.20 30.53
N ASN A 29 37.77 27.26 31.09
CA ASN A 29 38.91 27.93 30.45
C ASN A 29 39.45 27.17 29.23
N ALA A 30 39.38 25.83 29.23
CA ALA A 30 39.75 25.02 28.07
C ALA A 30 38.73 25.19 26.92
N ASN A 31 37.43 25.18 27.24
CA ASN A 31 36.37 25.36 26.25
C ASN A 31 36.38 26.77 25.64
N LEU A 32 36.66 27.81 26.43
CA LEU A 32 36.80 29.18 25.93
C LEU A 32 38.02 29.35 25.02
N ARG A 33 39.16 28.74 25.35
CA ARG A 33 40.34 28.74 24.47
C ARG A 33 40.07 28.04 23.14
N PHE A 34 39.39 26.89 23.20
CA PHE A 34 38.99 26.15 22.00
C PHE A 34 37.97 26.95 21.15
N LEU A 35 37.01 27.61 21.79
CA LEU A 35 36.04 28.47 21.11
C LEU A 35 36.73 29.65 20.43
N ASN A 36 37.63 30.36 21.10
CA ASN A 36 38.34 31.49 20.50
C ASN A 36 39.17 31.05 19.28
N LYS A 37 39.76 29.85 19.34
CA LYS A 37 40.42 29.24 18.18
C LYS A 37 39.41 28.98 17.05
N LEU A 38 38.26 28.37 17.34
CA LEU A 38 37.22 28.10 16.35
C LEU A 38 36.62 29.36 15.74
N VAL A 39 36.31 30.37 16.56
CA VAL A 39 35.78 31.67 16.12
C VAL A 39 36.75 32.32 15.14
N SER A 40 38.05 32.25 15.41
CA SER A 40 39.09 32.74 14.51
C SER A 40 39.18 31.93 13.21
N VAL A 41 39.09 30.60 13.27
CA VAL A 41 39.23 29.71 12.10
C VAL A 41 38.00 29.75 11.19
N LEU A 42 36.80 29.84 11.78
CA LEU A 42 35.51 29.86 11.08
C LEU A 42 35.01 31.28 10.79
N GLN A 43 35.77 32.32 11.16
CA GLN A 43 35.40 33.74 11.05
C GLN A 43 33.99 34.03 11.62
N MET A 44 33.69 33.45 12.79
CA MET A 44 32.38 33.58 13.41
C MET A 44 32.22 34.93 14.12
N ASP A 45 30.99 35.44 14.17
CA ASP A 45 30.64 36.48 15.13
C ASP A 45 30.42 35.86 16.51
N TYR A 46 30.99 36.46 17.56
CA TYR A 46 30.72 36.09 18.95
C TYR A 46 29.22 36.16 19.30
N SER A 47 28.43 36.96 18.58
CA SER A 47 26.97 37.02 18.71
C SER A 47 26.28 35.68 18.39
N HIS A 48 26.94 34.79 17.62
CA HIS A 48 26.47 33.46 17.24
C HIS A 48 26.82 32.37 18.28
N VAL A 49 27.57 32.71 19.33
CA VAL A 49 27.88 31.79 20.42
C VAL A 49 26.92 32.02 21.59
N LEU A 50 26.21 30.97 21.96
CA LEU A 50 25.26 30.94 23.07
C LEU A 50 25.83 30.11 24.22
N VAL A 51 25.96 30.72 25.40
CA VAL A 51 26.53 30.04 26.57
C VAL A 51 25.45 29.79 27.62
N LYS A 52 25.20 28.52 27.93
CA LYS A 52 24.31 28.05 28.99
C LYS A 52 25.14 27.66 30.22
N VAL A 53 25.16 28.52 31.23
CA VAL A 53 25.71 28.22 32.57
C VAL A 53 24.57 28.15 33.60
N SER A 54 24.85 27.63 34.80
CA SER A 54 23.86 27.50 35.86
C SER A 54 23.22 28.83 36.30
N SER A 55 23.85 29.97 36.01
CA SER A 55 23.35 31.32 36.29
C SER A 55 22.64 31.99 35.09
N THR A 56 22.52 31.31 33.94
CA THR A 56 21.87 31.87 32.76
C THR A 56 20.35 31.84 32.93
N ASP A 57 19.68 32.96 32.70
CA ASP A 57 18.21 33.01 32.62
C ASP A 57 17.71 32.20 31.42
N SER A 58 17.08 31.07 31.71
CA SER A 58 16.48 30.15 30.74
C SER A 58 15.48 30.84 29.82
N LYS A 59 14.66 31.79 30.32
CA LYS A 59 13.65 32.48 29.51
C LYS A 59 14.32 33.39 28.48
N ARG A 60 15.34 34.15 28.89
CA ARG A 60 16.11 35.01 27.99
C ARG A 60 16.88 34.20 26.93
N LEU A 61 17.46 33.06 27.31
CA LEU A 61 18.15 32.17 26.37
C LEU A 61 17.20 31.62 25.30
N VAL A 62 16.01 31.15 25.71
CA VAL A 62 14.99 30.64 24.79
C VAL A 62 14.52 31.73 23.82
N ARG A 63 14.25 32.94 24.30
CA ARG A 63 13.87 34.07 23.41
C ARG A 63 14.97 34.40 22.40
N ARG A 64 16.24 34.38 22.82
CA ARG A 64 17.37 34.63 21.92
C ARG A 64 17.53 33.51 20.89
N LEU A 65 17.36 32.25 21.29
CA LEU A 65 17.34 31.11 20.37
C LEU A 65 16.21 31.23 19.35
N GLN A 66 14.99 31.53 19.80
CA GLN A 66 13.84 31.75 18.93
C GLN A 66 14.09 32.89 17.93
N ALA A 67 14.71 33.99 18.36
CA ALA A 67 15.06 35.11 17.48
C ALA A 67 16.13 34.73 16.43
N ILE A 68 17.17 33.99 16.84
CA ILE A 68 18.20 33.50 15.91
C ILE A 68 17.58 32.54 14.89
N VAL A 69 16.81 31.55 15.33
CA VAL A 69 16.14 30.59 14.44
C VAL A 69 15.18 31.31 13.51
N ALA A 70 14.40 32.28 14.00
CA ALA A 70 13.51 33.09 13.16
C ALA A 70 14.28 33.89 12.10
N ASN A 71 15.43 34.46 12.44
CA ASN A 71 16.27 35.18 11.48
C ASN A 71 16.91 34.26 10.44
N VAL A 72 17.37 33.07 10.85
CA VAL A 72 17.91 32.06 9.92
C VAL A 72 16.83 31.57 8.96
N ILE A 73 15.62 31.27 9.46
CA ILE A 73 14.49 30.85 8.63
C ILE A 73 14.03 31.97 7.69
N LYS A 74 14.04 33.24 8.14
CA LYS A 74 13.70 34.40 7.30
C LYS A 74 14.74 34.71 6.24
N SER A 75 16.00 34.34 6.45
CA SER A 75 17.04 34.55 5.44
C SER A 75 16.70 33.76 4.17
N ALA A 76 16.95 34.35 3.00
CA ALA A 76 16.70 33.69 1.73
C ALA A 76 17.54 32.41 1.65
N SER A 77 16.91 31.26 1.90
CA SER A 77 17.54 29.97 1.66
C SER A 77 17.70 29.81 0.14
N ARG A 78 18.90 29.44 -0.30
CA ARG A 78 19.09 29.00 -1.68
C ARG A 78 18.26 27.74 -1.87
N LYS A 79 17.12 27.88 -2.54
CA LYS A 79 16.31 26.74 -2.95
C LYS A 79 16.89 26.23 -4.26
N VAL A 80 17.30 24.97 -4.26
CA VAL A 80 17.81 24.26 -5.43
C VAL A 80 16.87 23.07 -5.61
N SER A 81 16.45 22.80 -6.84
CA SER A 81 15.69 21.58 -7.12
C SER A 81 16.58 20.36 -6.92
N LEU A 82 16.00 19.17 -6.73
CA LEU A 82 16.80 17.94 -6.61
C LEU A 82 17.57 17.68 -7.91
N GLU A 83 16.95 18.01 -9.04
CA GLU A 83 17.51 17.94 -10.38
C GLU A 83 18.72 18.86 -10.53
N ASP A 84 18.63 20.11 -10.06
CA ASP A 84 19.75 21.06 -10.06
C ASP A 84 20.86 20.66 -9.06
N MET A 85 20.50 19.89 -8.01
CA MET A 85 21.50 19.34 -7.08
C MET A 85 22.36 18.24 -7.72
N ALA A 86 21.96 17.66 -8.86
CA ALA A 86 22.73 16.64 -9.55
C ALA A 86 24.13 17.14 -9.96
N GLU A 87 24.25 18.40 -10.39
CA GLU A 87 25.56 18.99 -10.72
C GLU A 87 26.47 19.04 -9.47
N THR A 88 25.90 19.45 -8.33
CA THR A 88 26.63 19.46 -7.06
C THR A 88 26.99 18.03 -6.64
N ALA A 89 26.09 17.06 -6.79
CA ALA A 89 26.36 15.66 -6.49
C ALA A 89 27.54 15.12 -7.31
N ARG A 90 27.57 15.40 -8.62
CA ARG A 90 28.69 15.02 -9.50
C ARG A 90 30.01 15.64 -9.07
N THR A 91 30.03 16.95 -8.78
CA THR A 91 31.25 17.62 -8.31
C THR A 91 31.77 17.08 -6.98
N LEU A 92 30.88 16.54 -6.14
CA LEU A 92 31.21 15.85 -4.89
C LEU A 92 31.58 14.36 -5.08
N GLY A 93 31.56 13.84 -6.31
CA GLY A 93 31.83 12.43 -6.61
C GLY A 93 30.71 11.47 -6.19
N LEU A 94 29.51 11.99 -5.94
CA LEU A 94 28.33 11.18 -5.69
C LEU A 94 27.78 10.66 -7.04
N LYS A 95 27.32 9.41 -7.04
CA LYS A 95 26.69 8.81 -8.23
C LYS A 95 25.29 9.41 -8.42
N VAL A 96 24.96 9.72 -9.66
CA VAL A 96 23.66 10.25 -10.10
C VAL A 96 23.02 9.22 -11.02
N ASP A 97 21.82 8.77 -10.71
CA ASP A 97 21.13 7.70 -11.44
C ASP A 97 20.81 8.11 -12.89
N GLU A 98 20.51 9.40 -13.11
CA GLU A 98 20.22 9.97 -14.43
C GLU A 98 21.41 9.98 -15.40
N ASP A 99 22.63 9.72 -14.92
CA ASP A 99 23.81 9.58 -15.77
C ASP A 99 23.92 8.18 -16.40
N CYS A 100 23.10 7.23 -15.93
CA CYS A 100 23.01 5.86 -16.45
C CYS A 100 22.22 5.81 -17.77
N GLU A 101 22.74 5.11 -18.79
CA GLU A 101 22.11 5.03 -20.12
C GLU A 101 20.74 4.32 -20.05
N GLU A 102 20.64 3.26 -19.26
CA GLU A 102 19.39 2.54 -18.99
C GLU A 102 18.34 3.45 -18.35
N CYS A 103 18.76 4.32 -17.43
CA CYS A 103 17.87 5.30 -16.78
C CYS A 103 17.35 6.33 -17.79
N GLN A 104 18.22 6.84 -18.68
CA GLN A 104 17.87 7.80 -19.72
C GLN A 104 16.89 7.20 -20.74
N LYS A 105 17.18 6.01 -21.26
CA LYS A 105 16.30 5.28 -22.19
C LYS A 105 14.92 5.01 -21.60
N ALA A 106 14.90 4.55 -20.35
CA ALA A 106 13.66 4.34 -19.60
C ALA A 106 12.86 5.65 -19.48
N ARG A 107 13.52 6.75 -19.11
CA ARG A 107 12.90 8.07 -18.98
C ARG A 107 12.31 8.57 -20.30
N GLU A 108 13.05 8.53 -21.40
CA GLU A 108 12.57 8.96 -22.72
C GLU A 108 11.31 8.20 -23.16
N ARG A 109 11.26 6.88 -22.87
CA ARG A 109 10.09 6.05 -23.15
C ARG A 109 8.89 6.47 -22.30
N VAL A 110 9.10 6.76 -21.02
CA VAL A 110 8.04 7.26 -20.13
C VAL A 110 7.53 8.63 -20.59
N GLU A 111 8.42 9.53 -20.97
CA GLU A 111 8.05 10.86 -21.49
C GLU A 111 7.17 10.73 -22.74
N LYS A 112 7.53 9.83 -23.66
CA LYS A 112 6.73 9.50 -24.85
C LYS A 112 5.32 8.99 -24.51
N ILE A 113 5.18 8.10 -23.53
CA ILE A 113 3.87 7.57 -23.10
C ILE A 113 3.04 8.66 -22.42
N THR A 114 3.68 9.48 -21.59
CA THR A 114 3.01 10.45 -20.72
C THR A 114 2.71 11.78 -21.39
N GLN A 115 3.31 12.08 -22.55
CA GLN A 115 3.07 13.29 -23.32
C GLN A 115 1.59 13.49 -23.67
N ASP A 116 0.86 12.40 -23.95
CA ASP A 116 -0.57 12.41 -24.30
C ASP A 116 -1.51 12.47 -23.08
N ILE A 117 -0.97 12.44 -21.85
CA ILE A 117 -1.75 12.39 -20.61
C ILE A 117 -1.97 13.81 -20.10
N HIS A 118 -3.02 14.47 -20.60
CA HIS A 118 -3.42 15.80 -20.11
C HIS A 118 -4.48 15.70 -19.00
N ASP A 119 -5.52 14.89 -19.21
CA ASP A 119 -6.50 14.53 -18.20
C ASP A 119 -6.49 13.02 -18.01
N ALA A 120 -6.14 12.57 -16.79
CA ALA A 120 -6.10 11.17 -16.41
C ALA A 120 -7.41 10.43 -16.67
N GLU A 121 -8.56 11.05 -16.43
CA GLU A 121 -9.86 10.40 -16.59
C GLU A 121 -10.26 10.28 -18.06
N LEU A 122 -9.98 11.33 -18.84
CA LEU A 122 -10.17 11.29 -20.29
C LEU A 122 -9.25 10.22 -20.90
N TYR A 123 -7.99 10.18 -20.47
CA TYR A 123 -7.02 9.20 -20.93
C TYR A 123 -7.48 7.77 -20.63
N LYS A 124 -7.93 7.49 -19.39
CA LYS A 124 -8.51 6.17 -19.06
C LYS A 124 -9.67 5.83 -19.99
N ARG A 125 -10.62 6.75 -20.15
CA ARG A 125 -11.81 6.53 -20.98
C ARG A 125 -11.49 6.30 -22.45
N GLU A 126 -10.49 7.00 -22.99
CA GLU A 126 -10.20 6.99 -24.44
C GLU A 126 -9.09 6.02 -24.85
N LYS A 127 -8.12 5.77 -23.99
CA LYS A 127 -6.93 4.96 -24.29
C LYS A 127 -6.90 3.63 -23.54
N LEU A 128 -7.54 3.54 -22.37
CA LEU A 128 -7.65 2.34 -21.55
C LEU A 128 -9.11 1.88 -21.43
N ARG A 129 -9.72 1.57 -22.58
CA ARG A 129 -11.17 1.42 -22.73
C ARG A 129 -11.71 0.15 -22.08
N LEU A 130 -10.92 -0.92 -22.08
CA LEU A 130 -11.40 -2.25 -21.71
C LEU A 130 -11.73 -2.34 -20.22
N GLN A 131 -10.97 -1.64 -19.38
CA GLN A 131 -11.22 -1.59 -17.92
C GLN A 131 -12.38 -0.66 -17.50
N GLY A 132 -12.99 0.06 -18.44
CA GLY A 132 -14.13 0.93 -18.18
C GLY A 132 -15.47 0.18 -18.23
N ASP A 133 -16.41 0.72 -19.00
CA ASP A 133 -17.75 0.14 -19.15
C ASP A 133 -17.78 -1.30 -19.69
N PRO A 134 -16.90 -1.71 -20.63
CA PRO A 134 -16.83 -3.11 -21.06
C PRO A 134 -16.63 -4.07 -19.88
N TRP A 135 -15.63 -3.82 -19.03
CA TRP A 135 -15.38 -4.69 -17.87
C TRP A 135 -16.46 -4.58 -16.80
N ARG A 136 -17.02 -3.38 -16.54
CA ARG A 136 -18.16 -3.22 -15.61
C ARG A 136 -19.36 -4.08 -16.01
N ASN A 137 -19.72 -4.08 -17.29
CA ASN A 137 -20.83 -4.88 -17.82
C ASN A 137 -20.55 -6.39 -17.71
N ILE A 138 -19.32 -6.80 -18.02
CA ILE A 138 -18.86 -8.19 -17.90
C ILE A 138 -18.92 -8.65 -16.43
N ALA A 139 -18.36 -7.87 -15.52
CA ALA A 139 -18.34 -8.16 -14.09
C ALA A 139 -19.74 -8.31 -13.51
N GLN A 140 -20.70 -7.50 -13.96
CA GLN A 140 -22.10 -7.63 -13.54
C GLN A 140 -22.70 -8.98 -13.99
N VAL A 141 -22.42 -9.42 -15.21
CA VAL A 141 -22.91 -10.70 -15.75
C VAL A 141 -22.23 -11.88 -15.05
N GLU A 142 -20.91 -11.80 -14.79
CA GLU A 142 -20.16 -12.83 -14.05
C GLU A 142 -20.67 -13.00 -12.62
N LYS A 143 -20.96 -11.89 -11.92
CA LYS A 143 -21.57 -11.93 -10.58
C LYS A 143 -22.97 -12.56 -10.59
N GLU A 144 -23.81 -12.19 -11.56
CA GLU A 144 -25.14 -12.76 -11.69
C GLU A 144 -25.09 -14.26 -12.02
N LEU A 145 -24.10 -14.71 -12.80
CA LEU A 145 -23.89 -16.13 -13.10
C LEU A 145 -23.62 -16.96 -11.83
N CYS A 146 -22.95 -16.36 -10.84
CA CYS A 146 -22.64 -17.00 -9.57
C CYS A 146 -23.83 -16.94 -8.58
N ARG A 147 -24.56 -15.82 -8.54
CA ARG A 147 -25.61 -15.56 -7.55
C ARG A 147 -27.00 -16.04 -7.96
N LEU A 148 -27.34 -15.97 -9.25
CA LEU A 148 -28.64 -16.32 -9.84
C LEU A 148 -29.85 -15.64 -9.16
N GLN A 149 -29.64 -14.44 -8.59
CA GLN A 149 -30.67 -13.73 -7.82
C GLN A 149 -31.83 -13.24 -8.69
N ARG A 150 -31.58 -13.00 -9.98
CA ARG A 150 -32.55 -12.45 -10.93
C ARG A 150 -33.20 -13.51 -11.83
N ALA A 151 -33.06 -14.79 -11.48
CA ALA A 151 -33.60 -15.89 -12.28
C ALA A 151 -35.15 -15.89 -12.37
N GLY A 152 -35.84 -15.34 -11.36
CA GLY A 152 -37.30 -15.30 -11.31
C GLY A 152 -37.90 -16.72 -11.45
N ASP A 153 -38.90 -16.87 -12.31
CA ASP A 153 -39.56 -18.16 -12.60
C ASP A 153 -38.85 -19.00 -13.69
N SER A 154 -37.73 -18.52 -14.23
CA SER A 154 -36.99 -19.25 -15.27
C SER A 154 -36.24 -20.43 -14.67
N SER A 155 -36.11 -21.53 -15.43
CA SER A 155 -35.28 -22.65 -14.98
C SER A 155 -33.81 -22.19 -14.81
N PRO A 156 -33.13 -22.58 -13.71
CA PRO A 156 -31.77 -22.10 -13.42
C PRO A 156 -30.76 -22.36 -14.54
N GLU A 157 -30.90 -23.49 -15.25
CA GLU A 157 -30.00 -23.87 -16.35
C GLU A 157 -30.21 -23.01 -17.60
N LYS A 158 -31.47 -22.68 -17.93
CA LYS A 158 -31.78 -21.81 -19.06
C LYS A 158 -31.25 -20.40 -18.79
N TYR A 159 -31.49 -19.87 -17.59
CA TYR A 159 -30.99 -18.56 -17.20
C TYR A 159 -29.45 -18.48 -17.21
N LYS A 160 -28.76 -19.50 -16.68
CA LYS A 160 -27.29 -19.62 -16.79
C LYS A 160 -26.81 -19.62 -18.24
N SER A 161 -27.53 -20.31 -19.12
CA SER A 161 -27.18 -20.39 -20.54
C SER A 161 -27.33 -19.04 -21.25
N GLU A 162 -28.39 -18.28 -20.95
CA GLU A 162 -28.59 -16.91 -21.45
C GLU A 162 -27.48 -15.96 -20.97
N LEU A 163 -27.11 -16.04 -19.68
CA LEU A 163 -26.00 -15.24 -19.14
C LEU A 163 -24.66 -15.58 -19.81
N ARG A 164 -24.37 -16.87 -20.07
CA ARG A 164 -23.16 -17.30 -20.78
C ARG A 164 -23.12 -16.79 -22.23
N GLN A 165 -24.26 -16.77 -22.92
CA GLN A 165 -24.36 -16.20 -24.26
C GLN A 165 -24.13 -14.68 -24.25
N ARG A 166 -24.71 -13.98 -23.27
CA ARG A 166 -24.46 -12.54 -23.07
C ARG A 166 -23.00 -12.24 -22.77
N LEU A 167 -22.39 -13.02 -21.87
CA LEU A 167 -20.97 -12.89 -21.54
C LEU A 167 -20.08 -13.12 -22.76
N LEU A 168 -20.40 -14.14 -23.58
CA LEU A 168 -19.70 -14.39 -24.84
C LEU A 168 -19.79 -13.20 -25.80
N ALA A 169 -20.98 -12.62 -25.98
CA ALA A 169 -21.15 -11.44 -26.84
C ALA A 169 -20.33 -10.23 -26.35
N LEU A 170 -20.28 -10.01 -25.03
CA LEU A 170 -19.45 -8.96 -24.42
C LEU A 170 -17.95 -9.20 -24.65
N ARG A 171 -17.47 -10.43 -24.44
CA ARG A 171 -16.05 -10.79 -24.68
C ARG A 171 -15.67 -10.71 -26.17
N MET A 172 -16.58 -11.10 -27.07
CA MET A 172 -16.38 -10.89 -28.51
C MET A 172 -16.27 -9.42 -28.88
N HIS A 173 -17.09 -8.55 -28.27
CA HIS A 173 -16.98 -7.11 -28.46
C HIS A 173 -15.66 -6.57 -27.89
N GLN A 174 -15.26 -7.00 -26.70
CA GLN A 174 -13.99 -6.64 -26.06
C GLN A 174 -12.77 -7.01 -26.91
N ASN A 175 -12.78 -8.19 -27.56
CA ASN A 175 -11.68 -8.65 -28.41
C ASN A 175 -11.53 -7.90 -29.74
N ARG A 176 -12.51 -7.06 -30.13
CA ARG A 176 -12.41 -6.23 -31.35
C ARG A 176 -11.49 -5.02 -31.17
N TYR A 177 -11.18 -4.66 -29.92
CA TYR A 177 -10.26 -3.57 -29.65
C TYR A 177 -8.83 -3.98 -29.99
N GLU A 178 -8.01 -3.00 -30.36
CA GLU A 178 -6.59 -3.17 -30.64
C GLU A 178 -5.75 -2.39 -29.63
N LEU A 179 -4.49 -2.81 -29.46
CA LEU A 179 -3.55 -2.11 -28.58
C LEU A 179 -3.24 -0.73 -29.15
N GLY A 180 -3.58 0.32 -28.40
CA GLY A 180 -3.14 1.68 -28.70
C GLY A 180 -1.61 1.82 -28.59
N TRP A 181 -1.06 2.81 -29.30
CA TRP A 181 0.39 3.05 -29.35
C TRP A 181 1.05 3.15 -27.95
N ALA A 182 0.46 3.92 -27.03
CA ALA A 182 0.99 4.07 -25.68
C ALA A 182 1.04 2.74 -24.90
N MET A 183 0.06 1.86 -25.12
CA MET A 183 0.03 0.52 -24.53
C MET A 183 1.13 -0.36 -25.11
N GLN A 184 1.38 -0.29 -26.42
CA GLN A 184 2.48 -0.99 -27.06
C GLN A 184 3.85 -0.52 -26.53
N GLU A 185 4.05 0.79 -26.36
CA GLU A 185 5.29 1.33 -25.80
C GLU A 185 5.48 0.96 -24.32
N PHE A 186 4.40 0.90 -23.55
CA PHE A 186 4.43 0.39 -22.17
C PHE A 186 4.82 -1.09 -22.13
N ILE A 187 4.20 -1.93 -22.97
CA ILE A 187 4.53 -3.36 -23.08
C ILE A 187 6.01 -3.55 -23.43
N LYS A 188 6.53 -2.78 -24.40
CA LYS A 188 7.96 -2.79 -24.74
C LYS A 188 8.85 -2.38 -23.57
N GLY A 189 8.41 -1.43 -22.74
CA GLY A 189 9.13 -1.00 -21.54
C GLY A 189 9.26 -2.12 -20.50
N ILE A 190 8.16 -2.81 -20.20
CA ILE A 190 8.18 -3.93 -19.23
C ILE A 190 8.75 -5.23 -19.80
N ALA A 191 8.76 -5.38 -21.13
CA ALA A 191 9.37 -6.51 -21.83
C ALA A 191 10.88 -6.34 -22.06
N ASN A 192 11.49 -5.26 -21.57
CA ASN A 192 12.93 -5.05 -21.73
C ASN A 192 13.72 -6.17 -21.01
N PRO A 193 14.72 -6.81 -21.68
CA PRO A 193 15.53 -7.86 -21.07
C PRO A 193 16.45 -7.35 -19.95
N SER A 194 16.83 -6.05 -19.95
CA SER A 194 17.58 -5.44 -18.85
C SER A 194 16.67 -5.22 -17.65
N LEU A 195 16.93 -5.96 -16.56
CA LEU A 195 16.21 -5.78 -15.29
C LEU A 195 16.37 -4.35 -14.77
N VAL A 196 17.54 -3.74 -14.96
CA VAL A 196 17.85 -2.37 -14.50
C VAL A 196 17.02 -1.34 -15.28
N GLU A 197 16.99 -1.43 -16.61
CA GLU A 197 16.17 -0.52 -17.43
C GLU A 197 14.68 -0.70 -17.12
N LYS A 198 14.23 -1.94 -16.92
CA LYS A 198 12.84 -2.26 -16.53
C LYS A 198 12.46 -1.62 -15.19
N GLN A 199 13.35 -1.68 -14.19
CA GLN A 199 13.14 -1.05 -12.88
C GLN A 199 13.11 0.48 -12.99
N TYR A 200 14.03 1.09 -13.74
CA TYR A 200 13.99 2.53 -14.01
C TYR A 200 12.70 2.92 -14.74
N PHE A 201 12.25 2.13 -15.72
CA PHE A 201 11.03 2.41 -16.48
C PHE A 201 9.80 2.45 -15.56
N LEU A 202 9.61 1.45 -14.70
CA LEU A 202 8.51 1.41 -13.75
C LEU A 202 8.61 2.55 -12.71
N GLY A 203 9.83 2.84 -12.24
CA GLY A 203 10.10 3.96 -11.33
C GLY A 203 9.72 5.31 -11.93
N TRP A 204 10.18 5.59 -13.16
CA TRP A 204 9.84 6.81 -13.89
C TRP A 204 8.35 6.91 -14.19
N MET A 205 7.70 5.82 -14.62
CA MET A 205 6.25 5.79 -14.84
C MET A 205 5.50 6.20 -13.57
N LYS A 206 5.84 5.58 -12.42
CA LYS A 206 5.22 5.89 -11.13
C LYS A 206 5.43 7.36 -10.74
N LEU A 207 6.68 7.84 -10.77
CA LEU A 207 7.01 9.22 -10.41
C LEU A 207 6.29 10.23 -11.29
N LYS A 208 6.24 10.01 -12.61
CA LYS A 208 5.64 10.94 -13.57
C LYS A 208 4.12 10.99 -13.44
N LEU A 209 3.46 9.83 -13.29
CA LEU A 209 2.02 9.77 -13.05
C LEU A 209 1.63 10.41 -11.71
N GLU A 210 2.40 10.19 -10.65
CA GLU A 210 2.21 10.86 -9.35
C GLU A 210 2.42 12.38 -9.44
N GLU A 211 3.42 12.84 -10.21
CA GLU A 211 3.66 14.25 -10.47
C GLU A 211 2.44 14.91 -11.13
N MET A 212 1.91 14.32 -12.20
CA MET A 212 0.72 14.81 -12.88
C MET A 212 -0.50 14.86 -11.96
N ALA A 213 -0.70 13.82 -11.14
CA ALA A 213 -1.74 13.81 -10.14
C ALA A 213 -1.58 14.99 -9.16
N ARG A 214 -0.38 15.22 -8.61
CA ARG A 214 -0.07 16.33 -7.70
C ARG A 214 -0.32 17.71 -8.32
N GLN A 215 0.01 17.91 -9.59
CA GLN A 215 -0.21 19.19 -10.28
C GLN A 215 -1.71 19.54 -10.35
N ARG A 216 -2.57 18.56 -10.65
CA ARG A 216 -4.04 18.75 -10.63
C ARG A 216 -4.55 19.21 -9.27
N TRP A 217 -4.01 18.65 -8.18
CA TRP A 217 -4.39 19.03 -6.82
C TRP A 217 -3.98 20.47 -6.46
N ARG A 218 -2.80 20.92 -6.91
CA ARG A 218 -2.31 22.29 -6.63
C ARG A 218 -3.10 23.38 -7.35
N GLN A 219 -3.76 23.06 -8.47
CA GLN A 219 -4.53 24.01 -9.27
C GLN A 219 -5.97 24.22 -8.76
N SER A 220 -6.42 23.48 -7.73
CA SER A 220 -7.75 23.66 -7.15
C SER A 220 -7.76 24.73 -6.05
N PRO A 221 -8.60 25.79 -6.13
CA PRO A 221 -8.62 26.90 -5.17
C PRO A 221 -9.04 26.56 -3.72
N GLU A 222 -9.50 25.34 -3.44
CA GLU A 222 -10.11 24.99 -2.15
C GLU A 222 -9.16 24.26 -1.17
N ALA A 223 -7.94 23.91 -1.58
CA ALA A 223 -6.96 23.24 -0.72
C ALA A 223 -6.20 24.17 0.25
N LEU A 224 -6.46 25.49 0.19
CA LEU A 224 -5.87 26.51 1.06
C LEU A 224 -6.93 27.17 1.95
N ALA A 225 -7.78 26.39 2.62
CA ALA A 225 -8.51 26.93 3.78
C ALA A 225 -7.52 27.07 4.96
N PRO A 226 -7.28 28.29 5.50
CA PRO A 226 -6.42 28.47 6.66
C PRO A 226 -7.08 27.80 7.88
N LEU A 227 -6.25 27.24 8.76
CA LEU A 227 -6.62 26.83 10.11
C LEU A 227 -7.23 28.03 10.86
N GLY A 228 -8.55 28.19 10.80
CA GLY A 228 -9.34 29.13 11.59
C GLY A 228 -10.18 28.39 12.65
N PRO A 229 -10.43 28.99 13.83
CA PRO A 229 -10.95 28.28 14.98
C PRO A 229 -12.42 27.87 14.81
N LYS A 230 -12.73 26.68 15.34
CA LYS A 230 -14.04 26.02 15.43
C LYS A 230 -15.19 27.01 15.70
N HIS A 231 -16.27 26.95 14.90
CA HIS A 231 -17.66 26.98 15.39
C HIS A 231 -18.68 26.53 14.31
N SER A 232 -19.35 25.41 14.62
CA SER A 232 -20.75 25.04 14.31
C SER A 232 -21.34 25.20 12.88
N ARG A 233 -21.43 24.07 12.16
CA ARG A 233 -22.67 23.33 11.78
C ARG A 233 -22.26 22.10 10.95
N PRO A 234 -22.96 20.96 11.02
CA PRO A 234 -22.64 19.77 10.23
C PRO A 234 -23.05 20.07 8.78
N ALA A 235 -22.14 20.69 8.02
CA ALA A 235 -22.21 20.65 6.57
C ALA A 235 -22.13 19.18 6.19
N GLU A 236 -23.16 18.68 5.53
CA GLU A 236 -23.16 17.39 4.85
C GLU A 236 -21.86 17.29 4.05
N PHE A 237 -20.89 16.54 4.59
CA PHE A 237 -19.65 16.23 3.92
C PHE A 237 -20.03 15.23 2.82
N ARG A 238 -20.61 15.73 1.72
CA ARG A 238 -20.57 15.01 0.45
C ARG A 238 -19.10 14.84 0.17
N GLU A 239 -18.58 13.64 0.41
CA GLU A 239 -17.31 13.19 -0.15
C GLU A 239 -17.36 13.52 -1.64
N GLN A 240 -16.74 14.63 -2.04
CA GLN A 240 -16.43 14.88 -3.44
C GLN A 240 -15.46 13.77 -3.82
N PHE A 241 -16.02 12.70 -4.39
CA PHE A 241 -15.31 11.55 -4.94
C PHE A 241 -14.44 12.07 -6.08
N TRP A 242 -13.21 12.46 -5.75
CA TRP A 242 -12.22 12.74 -6.76
C TRP A 242 -11.84 11.42 -7.43
N PRO A 243 -11.75 11.37 -8.77
CA PRO A 243 -11.36 10.16 -9.47
C PRO A 243 -9.97 9.72 -9.02
N ALA A 244 -9.77 8.40 -8.86
CA ALA A 244 -8.48 7.83 -8.50
C ALA A 244 -7.41 8.27 -9.53
N PRO A 245 -6.19 8.64 -9.10
CA PRO A 245 -5.14 9.01 -10.05
C PRO A 245 -4.85 7.85 -11.01
N LEU A 246 -4.36 8.18 -12.21
CA LEU A 246 -3.85 7.16 -13.13
C LEU A 246 -2.53 6.62 -12.57
N GLY A 247 -2.36 5.30 -12.61
CA GLY A 247 -1.18 4.59 -12.13
C GLY A 247 -0.82 3.42 -13.04
N VAL A 248 0.34 2.80 -12.80
CA VAL A 248 0.87 1.68 -13.60
C VAL A 248 -0.09 0.49 -13.61
N GLU A 249 -0.80 0.26 -12.51
CA GLU A 249 -1.82 -0.77 -12.37
C GLU A 249 -2.91 -0.68 -13.43
N HIS A 250 -3.26 0.52 -13.91
CA HIS A 250 -4.27 0.68 -14.95
C HIS A 250 -3.78 0.14 -16.30
N PHE A 251 -2.48 0.26 -16.62
CA PHE A 251 -1.91 -0.31 -17.85
C PHE A 251 -1.88 -1.85 -17.77
N LEU A 252 -1.47 -2.40 -16.62
CA LEU A 252 -1.47 -3.85 -16.38
C LEU A 252 -2.89 -4.44 -16.40
N ARG A 253 -3.87 -3.70 -15.85
CA ARG A 253 -5.28 -4.08 -15.87
C ARG A 253 -5.82 -4.14 -17.30
N GLU A 254 -5.47 -3.17 -18.15
CA GLU A 254 -5.85 -3.18 -19.56
C GLU A 254 -5.29 -4.41 -20.29
N MET A 255 -4.02 -4.75 -20.05
CA MET A 255 -3.40 -5.99 -20.55
C MET A 255 -4.17 -7.23 -20.10
N GLY A 256 -4.54 -7.29 -18.82
CA GLY A 256 -5.33 -8.40 -18.27
C GLY A 256 -6.69 -8.57 -18.97
N GLN A 257 -7.36 -7.47 -19.32
CA GLN A 257 -8.64 -7.52 -20.04
C GLN A 257 -8.52 -8.06 -21.47
N PHE A 258 -7.44 -7.74 -22.18
CA PHE A 258 -7.13 -8.34 -23.49
C PHE A 258 -6.93 -9.86 -23.37
N TYR A 259 -6.13 -10.29 -22.39
CA TYR A 259 -5.87 -11.71 -22.14
C TYR A 259 -7.14 -12.48 -21.74
N GLU A 260 -7.96 -11.92 -20.86
CA GLU A 260 -9.24 -12.48 -20.43
C GLU A 260 -10.19 -12.73 -21.62
N ALA A 261 -10.29 -11.76 -22.53
CA ALA A 261 -11.17 -11.85 -23.69
C ALA A 261 -10.77 -13.01 -24.60
N GLU A 262 -9.49 -13.11 -24.97
CA GLU A 262 -9.00 -14.19 -25.83
C GLU A 262 -9.16 -15.56 -25.17
N CYS A 263 -8.84 -15.69 -23.87
CA CYS A 263 -8.99 -16.97 -23.18
C CYS A 263 -10.45 -17.42 -23.09
N TYR A 264 -11.39 -16.52 -22.79
CA TYR A 264 -12.82 -16.85 -22.79
C TYR A 264 -13.30 -17.31 -24.17
N LEU A 265 -12.86 -16.65 -25.24
CA LEU A 265 -13.27 -17.01 -26.61
C LEU A 265 -12.75 -18.38 -27.03
N VAL A 266 -11.55 -18.75 -26.62
CA VAL A 266 -11.02 -20.09 -26.90
C VAL A 266 -11.75 -21.17 -26.10
N GLU A 267 -12.00 -20.95 -24.81
CA GLU A 267 -12.81 -21.86 -23.99
C GLU A 267 -14.23 -22.04 -24.55
N ALA A 268 -14.81 -21.00 -25.14
CA ALA A 268 -16.11 -21.04 -25.80
C ALA A 268 -16.10 -21.60 -27.24
N GLY A 269 -14.94 -22.05 -27.73
CA GLY A 269 -14.77 -22.59 -29.08
C GLY A 269 -15.03 -21.57 -30.21
N LYS A 270 -14.90 -20.27 -29.93
CA LYS A 270 -15.08 -19.18 -30.91
C LYS A 270 -13.77 -18.67 -31.50
N MET A 271 -12.65 -19.11 -30.96
CA MET A 271 -11.29 -18.74 -31.36
C MET A 271 -10.41 -19.98 -31.16
N ALA A 272 -9.40 -20.17 -32.02
CA ALA A 272 -8.44 -21.25 -31.85
C ALA A 272 -7.28 -20.83 -30.93
N GLU A 273 -6.67 -21.79 -30.22
CA GLU A 273 -5.58 -21.49 -29.26
C GLU A 273 -4.39 -20.78 -29.94
N ASN A 274 -4.06 -21.16 -31.18
CA ASN A 274 -2.98 -20.54 -31.96
C ASN A 274 -3.29 -19.11 -32.44
N GLN A 275 -4.53 -18.64 -32.29
CA GLN A 275 -4.91 -17.27 -32.64
C GLN A 275 -4.68 -16.28 -31.49
N LYS A 276 -4.40 -16.75 -30.26
CA LYS A 276 -4.19 -15.87 -29.11
C LYS A 276 -2.96 -15.01 -29.32
N ARG A 277 -3.13 -13.69 -29.27
CA ARG A 277 -2.07 -12.69 -29.46
C ARG A 277 -1.41 -12.31 -28.15
N PHE A 278 -2.15 -12.40 -27.05
CA PHE A 278 -1.76 -11.81 -25.76
C PHE A 278 -1.28 -12.84 -24.72
N THR A 279 -0.97 -14.08 -25.13
CA THR A 279 -0.46 -15.13 -24.23
C THR A 279 0.80 -14.70 -23.49
N HIS A 280 1.68 -13.93 -24.12
CA HIS A 280 2.93 -13.44 -23.52
C HIS A 280 2.71 -12.45 -22.35
N PHE A 281 1.52 -11.87 -22.19
CA PHE A 281 1.25 -10.90 -21.12
C PHE A 281 1.36 -11.50 -19.72
N VAL A 282 0.94 -12.77 -19.53
CA VAL A 282 1.09 -13.43 -18.21
C VAL A 282 2.57 -13.67 -17.89
N GLY A 283 3.39 -13.96 -18.90
CA GLY A 283 4.85 -14.02 -18.79
C GLY A 283 5.43 -12.72 -18.26
N LEU A 284 5.11 -11.60 -18.90
CA LEU A 284 5.56 -10.27 -18.49
C LEU A 284 5.10 -9.92 -17.07
N ALA A 285 3.83 -10.13 -16.73
CA ALA A 285 3.30 -9.85 -15.40
C ALA A 285 3.92 -10.76 -14.32
N SER A 286 4.21 -12.02 -14.64
CA SER A 286 4.90 -12.93 -13.72
C SER A 286 6.31 -12.45 -13.39
N GLU A 287 7.06 -11.93 -14.39
CA GLU A 287 8.38 -11.35 -14.16
C GLU A 287 8.32 -10.11 -13.26
N LEU A 288 7.29 -9.28 -13.43
CA LEU A 288 7.07 -8.14 -12.54
C LEU A 288 6.83 -8.61 -11.10
N VAL A 289 5.97 -9.61 -10.89
CA VAL A 289 5.71 -10.18 -9.56
C VAL A 289 6.99 -10.77 -8.95
N LEU A 290 7.79 -11.52 -9.73
CA LEU A 290 9.08 -12.08 -9.27
C LEU A 290 10.10 -11.00 -8.90
N SER A 291 10.07 -9.85 -9.60
CA SER A 291 10.90 -8.69 -9.28
C SER A 291 10.41 -7.88 -8.06
N GLY A 292 9.32 -8.33 -7.42
CA GLY A 292 8.72 -7.66 -6.27
C GLY A 292 7.84 -6.48 -6.64
N PHE A 293 7.33 -6.38 -7.87
CA PHE A 293 6.36 -5.34 -8.24
C PHE A 293 4.94 -5.71 -7.74
N PRO A 294 4.18 -4.78 -7.14
CA PRO A 294 2.82 -5.07 -6.70
C PRO A 294 1.85 -5.22 -7.89
N LEU A 295 1.11 -6.33 -7.94
CA LEU A 295 0.12 -6.62 -8.98
C LEU A 295 -1.30 -6.60 -8.42
N GLU A 296 -2.24 -6.00 -9.14
CA GLU A 296 -3.65 -5.98 -8.76
C GLU A 296 -4.32 -7.36 -8.97
N LEU A 297 -4.95 -7.87 -7.92
CA LEU A 297 -5.80 -9.06 -7.93
C LEU A 297 -7.26 -8.71 -8.22
N MET A 298 -7.74 -7.58 -7.72
CA MET A 298 -9.16 -7.19 -7.78
C MET A 298 -9.28 -5.68 -7.69
N ASP A 299 -10.03 -5.08 -8.62
CA ASP A 299 -10.39 -3.66 -8.57
C ASP A 299 -11.63 -3.45 -7.69
N ARG A 300 -11.66 -2.40 -6.83
CA ARG A 300 -12.84 -2.09 -5.99
C ARG A 300 -14.01 -1.57 -6.82
N GLY A 301 -13.77 -0.93 -7.97
CA GLY A 301 -14.82 -0.39 -8.83
C GLY A 301 -15.70 -1.49 -9.41
N THR A 302 -15.10 -2.58 -9.90
CA THR A 302 -15.84 -3.74 -10.42
C THR A 302 -16.08 -4.82 -9.38
N CYS A 303 -15.21 -4.94 -8.36
CA CYS A 303 -15.13 -6.07 -7.43
C CYS A 303 -15.29 -7.41 -8.15
N CYS A 304 -14.60 -7.58 -9.27
CA CYS A 304 -14.49 -8.84 -9.97
C CYS A 304 -13.00 -9.18 -10.09
N VAL A 305 -12.67 -10.44 -9.80
CA VAL A 305 -11.33 -10.97 -10.06
C VAL A 305 -11.29 -11.38 -11.52
N PRO A 306 -10.37 -10.85 -12.36
CA PRO A 306 -10.13 -11.39 -13.68
C PRO A 306 -9.47 -12.78 -13.51
N LEU A 307 -10.33 -13.81 -13.43
CA LEU A 307 -9.95 -15.16 -13.02
C LEU A 307 -8.91 -15.78 -13.95
N ARG A 308 -9.04 -15.63 -15.26
CA ARG A 308 -8.09 -16.22 -16.22
C ARG A 308 -6.76 -15.49 -16.18
N TRP A 309 -6.78 -14.17 -16.02
CA TRP A 309 -5.58 -13.35 -15.86
C TRP A 309 -4.80 -13.76 -14.62
N VAL A 310 -5.45 -13.74 -13.45
CA VAL A 310 -4.79 -14.08 -12.18
C VAL A 310 -4.32 -15.54 -12.18
N THR A 311 -5.16 -16.49 -12.60
CA THR A 311 -4.76 -17.91 -12.65
C THR A 311 -3.68 -18.18 -13.71
N GLY A 312 -3.69 -17.45 -14.83
CA GLY A 312 -2.64 -17.52 -15.84
C GLY A 312 -1.29 -17.07 -15.31
N ILE A 313 -1.25 -15.95 -14.57
CA ILE A 313 -0.04 -15.46 -13.91
C ILE A 313 0.45 -16.45 -12.86
N LEU A 314 -0.43 -16.97 -12.01
CA LEU A 314 -0.05 -17.95 -10.99
C LEU A 314 0.50 -19.24 -11.62
N ARG A 315 -0.10 -19.74 -12.71
CA ARG A 315 0.42 -20.89 -13.45
C ARG A 315 1.80 -20.62 -14.05
N GLU A 316 2.00 -19.44 -14.63
CA GLU A 316 3.29 -19.01 -15.17
C GLU A 316 4.35 -18.90 -14.06
N LEU A 317 3.99 -18.34 -12.90
CA LEU A 317 4.86 -18.31 -11.73
C LEU A 317 5.23 -19.72 -11.27
N HIS A 318 4.27 -20.63 -11.20
CA HIS A 318 4.54 -22.03 -10.85
C HIS A 318 5.47 -22.72 -11.86
N ALA A 319 5.31 -22.46 -13.16
CA ALA A 319 6.19 -23.01 -14.19
C ALA A 319 7.63 -22.47 -14.10
N ARG A 320 7.80 -21.21 -13.67
CA ARG A 320 9.12 -20.57 -13.52
C ARG A 320 9.82 -20.91 -12.21
N LEU A 321 9.04 -21.11 -11.15
CA LEU A 321 9.52 -21.50 -9.84
C LEU A 321 9.57 -23.03 -9.79
N GLU A 322 10.66 -23.60 -10.32
CA GLU A 322 10.88 -25.05 -10.34
C GLU A 322 10.69 -25.69 -8.93
N GLY A 323 10.10 -26.89 -8.86
CA GLY A 323 10.11 -27.72 -7.65
C GLY A 323 8.94 -27.57 -6.66
N SER A 324 7.76 -27.06 -7.08
CA SER A 324 6.59 -26.84 -6.20
C SER A 324 6.94 -25.98 -4.97
N PRO A 325 7.17 -24.68 -5.16
CA PRO A 325 7.62 -23.79 -4.09
C PRO A 325 6.59 -23.71 -2.96
N ARG A 326 7.07 -23.73 -1.72
CA ARG A 326 6.25 -23.56 -0.52
C ARG A 326 5.90 -22.09 -0.37
N LEU A 327 4.64 -21.76 -0.58
CA LEU A 327 4.13 -20.39 -0.49
C LEU A 327 3.45 -20.15 0.86
N LEU A 328 3.81 -19.04 1.49
CA LEU A 328 3.06 -18.46 2.60
C LEU A 328 2.31 -17.22 2.13
N VAL A 329 1.01 -17.15 2.39
CA VAL A 329 0.20 -15.98 2.03
C VAL A 329 -0.16 -15.17 3.28
N LEU A 330 0.21 -13.90 3.30
CA LEU A 330 -0.08 -12.93 4.37
C LEU A 330 -0.96 -11.82 3.82
N SER A 331 -2.18 -11.63 4.34
CA SER A 331 -3.03 -10.48 3.99
C SER A 331 -3.10 -9.45 5.10
N VAL A 332 -3.37 -8.20 4.71
CA VAL A 332 -3.78 -7.14 5.63
C VAL A 332 -5.11 -6.56 5.19
N LEU A 333 -6.07 -6.55 6.11
CA LEU A 333 -7.42 -6.00 5.98
C LEU A 333 -7.61 -4.91 7.01
N GLY A 334 -8.63 -4.06 6.85
CA GLY A 334 -8.92 -3.07 7.88
C GLY A 334 -9.60 -1.82 7.38
N THR A 335 -10.04 -1.00 8.32
CA THR A 335 -10.74 0.24 8.01
C THR A 335 -9.89 1.19 7.17
N GLU A 336 -10.55 2.06 6.42
CA GLU A 336 -9.85 3.00 5.56
C GLU A 336 -9.03 4.00 6.37
N GLY A 337 -7.74 4.17 6.04
CA GLY A 337 -6.86 5.14 6.70
C GLY A 337 -6.05 4.62 7.90
N THR A 338 -6.18 3.35 8.28
CA THR A 338 -5.41 2.70 9.37
C THR A 338 -4.00 2.26 8.96
N GLY A 339 -3.33 2.99 8.07
CA GLY A 339 -1.92 2.76 7.73
C GLY A 339 -1.53 1.33 7.32
N LYS A 340 -2.43 0.52 6.73
CA LYS A 340 -2.20 -0.89 6.36
C LYS A 340 -0.97 -1.08 5.47
N SER A 341 -0.95 -0.39 4.34
CA SER A 341 0.17 -0.42 3.38
C SER A 341 1.46 0.10 4.04
N THR A 342 1.38 1.12 4.91
CA THR A 342 2.53 1.62 5.68
C THR A 342 3.08 0.56 6.64
N LEU A 343 2.20 -0.16 7.34
CA LEU A 343 2.56 -1.25 8.24
C LEU A 343 3.28 -2.36 7.48
N LEU A 344 2.73 -2.80 6.35
CA LEU A 344 3.33 -3.81 5.47
C LEU A 344 4.69 -3.37 4.92
N ASN A 345 4.77 -2.15 4.38
CA ASN A 345 6.01 -1.60 3.85
C ASN A 345 7.08 -1.51 4.94
N THR A 346 6.71 -1.15 6.17
CA THR A 346 7.64 -1.08 7.30
C THR A 346 8.10 -2.48 7.75
N MET A 347 7.20 -3.47 7.81
CA MET A 347 7.57 -4.83 8.22
C MET A 347 8.46 -5.53 7.18
N PHE A 348 8.15 -5.38 5.90
CA PHE A 348 8.71 -6.24 4.85
C PHE A 348 9.49 -5.49 3.76
N GLY A 349 9.61 -4.16 3.82
CA GLY A 349 10.30 -3.37 2.79
C GLY A 349 9.55 -3.31 1.46
N LEU A 350 8.22 -3.42 1.50
CA LEU A 350 7.35 -3.50 0.34
C LEU A 350 7.09 -2.12 -0.30
N GLN A 351 6.46 -2.14 -1.47
CA GLN A 351 6.28 -0.95 -2.32
C GLN A 351 4.81 -0.60 -2.56
N PHE A 352 3.91 -1.07 -1.68
CA PHE A 352 2.49 -0.71 -1.75
C PHE A 352 2.30 0.80 -1.64
N ALA A 353 1.31 1.33 -2.35
CA ALA A 353 1.06 2.75 -2.39
C ALA A 353 0.58 3.27 -1.02
N THR A 354 1.27 4.26 -0.47
CA THR A 354 0.97 4.87 0.84
C THR A 354 0.49 6.30 0.68
N GLY A 355 -0.66 6.65 1.26
CA GLY A 355 -1.15 8.02 1.35
C GLY A 355 -2.64 8.17 1.08
N ARG A 356 -3.24 9.28 1.52
CA ARG A 356 -4.69 9.53 1.35
C ARG A 356 -5.14 9.66 -0.11
N SER A 357 -4.24 10.08 -1.00
CA SER A 357 -4.48 10.32 -2.44
C SER A 357 -4.07 9.16 -3.35
N CYS A 358 -3.32 8.18 -2.84
CA CYS A 358 -2.76 7.05 -3.57
C CYS A 358 -3.12 5.73 -2.87
N LYS A 359 -4.34 5.64 -2.33
CA LYS A 359 -4.79 4.43 -1.63
C LYS A 359 -4.97 3.30 -2.65
N PRO A 360 -4.68 2.04 -2.27
CA PRO A 360 -5.15 0.90 -3.04
C PRO A 360 -6.67 0.99 -3.17
N HIS A 361 -7.16 1.25 -4.38
CA HIS A 361 -8.57 1.16 -4.72
C HIS A 361 -8.94 -0.29 -5.06
N GLY A 362 -8.19 -1.27 -4.56
CA GLY A 362 -8.28 -2.67 -4.95
C GLY A 362 -7.46 -3.53 -4.01
N THR A 363 -7.33 -4.80 -4.35
CA THR A 363 -6.49 -5.76 -3.63
C THR A 363 -5.25 -6.04 -4.45
N PHE A 364 -4.08 -5.85 -3.87
CA PHE A 364 -2.79 -6.01 -4.54
C PHE A 364 -1.99 -7.11 -3.89
N MET A 365 -1.22 -7.85 -4.68
CA MET A 365 -0.27 -8.85 -4.20
C MET A 365 1.16 -8.46 -4.56
N GLN A 366 2.11 -8.76 -3.69
CA GLN A 366 3.54 -8.59 -3.91
C GLN A 366 4.28 -9.81 -3.37
N LEU A 367 5.18 -10.40 -4.17
CA LEU A 367 5.93 -11.58 -3.81
C LEU A 367 7.28 -11.20 -3.19
N ILE A 368 7.65 -11.90 -2.11
CA ILE A 368 8.95 -11.80 -1.47
C ILE A 368 9.65 -13.16 -1.60
N SER A 369 10.86 -13.16 -2.14
CA SER A 369 11.74 -14.34 -2.13
C SER A 369 12.41 -14.48 -0.77
N VAL A 370 12.28 -15.64 -0.13
CA VAL A 370 12.99 -15.95 1.10
C VAL A 370 14.40 -16.41 0.75
N THR A 371 15.42 -15.79 1.34
CA THR A 371 16.82 -16.18 1.12
C THR A 371 17.07 -17.58 1.68
N GLU A 372 17.99 -18.33 1.05
CA GLU A 372 18.23 -19.75 1.36
C GLU A 372 18.38 -20.05 2.85
N ASP A 373 19.12 -19.21 3.57
CA ASP A 373 19.37 -19.35 5.01
C ASP A 373 18.08 -19.37 5.86
N PHE A 374 17.03 -18.68 5.42
CA PHE A 374 15.76 -18.59 6.15
C PHE A 374 14.68 -19.54 5.62
N ARG A 375 14.89 -20.22 4.49
CA ARG A 375 13.88 -21.14 3.91
C ARG A 375 13.62 -22.37 4.77
N GLN A 376 14.66 -22.85 5.45
CA GLN A 376 14.53 -23.97 6.39
C GLN A 376 13.86 -23.52 7.69
N ASP A 377 14.24 -22.34 8.21
CA ASP A 377 13.70 -21.78 9.45
C ASP A 377 12.22 -21.39 9.34
N LEU A 378 11.80 -20.79 8.21
CA LEU A 378 10.42 -20.36 7.99
C LEU A 378 9.54 -21.45 7.38
N GLY A 379 10.14 -22.51 6.84
CA GLY A 379 9.40 -23.56 6.15
C GLY A 379 8.79 -23.13 4.80
N CYS A 380 9.09 -21.93 4.30
CA CYS A 380 8.59 -21.44 3.02
C CYS A 380 9.72 -20.87 2.14
N ASP A 381 9.48 -20.91 0.83
CA ASP A 381 10.43 -20.41 -0.18
C ASP A 381 10.04 -18.99 -0.62
N PHE A 382 8.74 -18.67 -0.55
CA PHE A 382 8.20 -17.36 -0.88
C PHE A 382 7.11 -16.92 0.11
N ILE A 383 7.00 -15.60 0.27
CA ILE A 383 5.89 -14.96 0.99
C ILE A 383 5.12 -14.09 0.00
N LEU A 384 3.84 -14.42 -0.25
CA LEU A 384 2.92 -13.58 -1.01
C LEU A 384 2.18 -12.66 -0.04
N VAL A 385 2.45 -11.37 -0.13
CA VAL A 385 1.78 -10.36 0.70
C VAL A 385 0.62 -9.74 -0.07
N ILE A 386 -0.57 -9.72 0.53
CA ILE A 386 -1.79 -9.16 -0.03
C ILE A 386 -2.18 -7.90 0.75
N ASP A 387 -2.12 -6.74 0.12
CA ASP A 387 -2.61 -5.47 0.66
C ASP A 387 -4.00 -5.17 0.11
N SER A 388 -4.98 -5.04 1.00
CA SER A 388 -6.36 -4.79 0.62
C SER A 388 -6.73 -3.31 0.71
N GLY A 389 -7.68 -2.90 -0.13
CA GLY A 389 -8.37 -1.62 0.02
C GLY A 389 -9.01 -1.44 1.39
N GLY A 390 -9.31 -0.19 1.74
CA GLY A 390 -9.99 0.15 3.00
C GLY A 390 -11.45 -0.33 3.03
N LEU A 391 -11.82 -0.98 4.13
CA LEU A 391 -13.20 -1.32 4.46
C LEU A 391 -13.86 -0.14 5.18
N THR A 392 -15.18 0.03 5.03
CA THR A 392 -15.93 0.98 5.87
C THR A 392 -16.12 0.40 7.28
N GLY A 393 -15.92 1.25 8.29
CA GLY A 393 -16.10 0.87 9.70
C GLY A 393 -17.54 1.11 10.15
N GLY A 394 -18.06 0.23 11.01
CA GLY A 394 -19.31 0.43 11.74
C GLY A 394 -20.55 -0.30 11.22
N VAL A 395 -21.52 -0.53 12.12
CA VAL A 395 -22.77 -1.28 11.89
C VAL A 395 -23.74 -0.55 10.95
N THR A 396 -23.67 0.78 10.87
CA THR A 396 -24.56 1.62 10.05
C THR A 396 -24.39 1.40 8.55
N ALA A 397 -23.29 0.75 8.12
CA ALA A 397 -23.01 0.43 6.73
C ALA A 397 -23.49 -0.99 6.31
N ALA A 398 -24.18 -1.73 7.17
CA ALA A 398 -24.51 -3.14 6.97
C ALA A 398 -25.58 -3.45 5.89
N ARG A 399 -25.94 -2.49 5.03
CA ARG A 399 -26.97 -2.67 3.99
C ARG A 399 -26.59 -1.93 2.70
N GLY A 400 -26.73 -2.63 1.57
CA GLY A 400 -26.54 -2.08 0.22
C GLY A 400 -25.39 -2.72 -0.54
N GLU A 401 -25.30 -2.43 -1.85
CA GLU A 401 -24.32 -3.02 -2.76
C GLU A 401 -22.87 -2.81 -2.28
N ARG A 402 -22.55 -1.65 -1.69
CA ARG A 402 -21.20 -1.33 -1.17
C ARG A 402 -20.73 -2.31 -0.07
N TYR A 403 -21.62 -2.73 0.82
CA TYR A 403 -21.27 -3.68 1.87
C TYR A 403 -20.92 -5.05 1.29
N GLU A 404 -21.69 -5.53 0.30
CA GLU A 404 -21.39 -6.79 -0.38
C GLU A 404 -20.06 -6.75 -1.13
N LEU A 405 -19.71 -5.61 -1.73
CA LEU A 405 -18.41 -5.39 -2.37
C LEU A 405 -17.28 -5.52 -1.36
N GLU A 406 -17.43 -4.92 -0.18
CA GLU A 406 -16.44 -4.99 0.91
C GLU A 406 -16.32 -6.40 1.50
N VAL A 407 -17.44 -7.12 1.64
CA VAL A 407 -17.43 -8.54 2.05
C VAL A 407 -16.72 -9.40 1.00
N SER A 408 -16.93 -9.15 -0.29
CA SER A 408 -16.28 -9.91 -1.37
C SER A 408 -14.76 -9.69 -1.36
N LEU A 409 -14.33 -8.43 -1.19
CA LEU A 409 -12.92 -8.08 -1.07
C LEU A 409 -12.28 -8.74 0.17
N ALA A 410 -12.95 -8.68 1.32
CA ALA A 410 -12.49 -9.33 2.54
C ALA A 410 -12.43 -10.85 2.39
N THR A 411 -13.44 -11.47 1.77
CA THR A 411 -13.51 -12.92 1.53
C THR A 411 -12.36 -13.39 0.65
N LEU A 412 -12.03 -12.64 -0.42
CA LEU A 412 -10.90 -12.94 -1.28
C LEU A 412 -9.57 -12.86 -0.51
N ALA A 413 -9.32 -11.75 0.18
CA ALA A 413 -8.05 -11.55 0.90
C ALA A 413 -7.87 -12.57 2.03
N MET A 414 -8.90 -12.81 2.86
CA MET A 414 -8.86 -13.81 3.93
C MET A 414 -8.76 -15.24 3.37
N GLY A 415 -9.56 -15.57 2.34
CA GLY A 415 -9.65 -16.92 1.80
C GLY A 415 -8.38 -17.41 1.09
N LEU A 416 -7.58 -16.48 0.56
CA LEU A 416 -6.28 -16.80 -0.02
C LEU A 416 -5.17 -16.95 1.04
N SER A 417 -5.39 -16.44 2.25
CA SER A 417 -4.32 -16.23 3.23
C SER A 417 -4.09 -17.40 4.17
N ASN A 418 -2.84 -17.59 4.59
CA ASN A 418 -2.49 -18.39 5.76
C ASN A 418 -2.61 -17.54 7.04
N ILE A 419 -2.24 -16.25 6.93
CA ILE A 419 -2.28 -15.28 8.02
C ILE A 419 -2.99 -14.02 7.55
N THR A 420 -3.89 -13.48 8.36
CA THR A 420 -4.59 -12.24 8.06
C THR A 420 -4.43 -11.25 9.21
N VAL A 421 -3.82 -10.10 8.95
CA VAL A 421 -3.76 -8.99 9.92
C VAL A 421 -4.94 -8.06 9.70
N VAL A 422 -5.77 -7.85 10.71
CA VAL A 422 -6.92 -6.95 10.66
C VAL A 422 -6.56 -5.67 11.42
N SER A 423 -6.32 -4.60 10.66
CA SER A 423 -5.98 -3.27 11.16
C SER A 423 -7.23 -2.45 11.50
N MET A 424 -7.27 -1.91 12.70
CA MET A 424 -8.38 -1.15 13.26
C MET A 424 -7.87 0.22 13.75
N ALA A 425 -8.68 1.26 13.58
CA ALA A 425 -8.38 2.60 14.10
C ALA A 425 -8.61 2.64 15.62
N GLU A 426 -9.74 2.11 16.07
CA GLU A 426 -10.06 1.92 17.48
C GLU A 426 -10.66 0.53 17.70
N ALA A 427 -10.67 0.06 18.95
CA ALA A 427 -11.28 -1.23 19.31
C ALA A 427 -12.75 -1.36 18.84
N LYS A 428 -13.48 -0.24 18.72
CA LYS A 428 -14.88 -0.22 18.29
C LYS A 428 -15.07 -0.29 16.77
N ASP A 429 -13.99 -0.15 15.99
CA ASP A 429 -14.01 -0.02 14.54
C ASP A 429 -13.69 -1.33 13.81
N THR A 430 -14.01 -2.48 14.40
CA THR A 430 -13.82 -3.76 13.68
C THR A 430 -14.66 -3.74 12.39
N PRO A 431 -14.06 -3.96 11.21
CA PRO A 431 -14.82 -3.96 9.96
C PRO A 431 -15.81 -5.13 9.94
N LEU A 432 -17.11 -4.83 9.90
CA LEU A 432 -18.17 -5.84 9.84
C LEU A 432 -18.00 -6.80 8.65
N ALA A 433 -17.52 -6.27 7.53
CA ALA A 433 -17.23 -7.04 6.33
C ALA A 433 -16.15 -8.12 6.54
N ALA A 434 -15.15 -7.86 7.40
CA ALA A 434 -14.11 -8.84 7.73
C ALA A 434 -14.67 -9.97 8.60
N LEU A 435 -15.54 -9.66 9.55
CA LEU A 435 -16.25 -10.67 10.36
C LEU A 435 -17.16 -11.55 9.47
N HIS A 436 -17.90 -10.93 8.56
CA HIS A 436 -18.76 -11.66 7.62
C HIS A 436 -17.96 -12.55 6.67
N ALA A 437 -16.83 -12.07 6.16
CA ALA A 437 -15.91 -12.89 5.37
C ALA A 437 -15.39 -14.08 6.17
N PHE A 438 -14.99 -13.88 7.43
CA PHE A 438 -14.54 -14.97 8.31
C PHE A 438 -15.60 -16.07 8.48
N LEU A 439 -16.83 -15.69 8.83
CA LEU A 439 -17.93 -16.64 9.02
C LEU A 439 -18.25 -17.43 7.74
N LYS A 440 -18.15 -16.79 6.57
CA LYS A 440 -18.30 -17.47 5.28
C LYS A 440 -17.20 -18.49 5.01
N LEU A 441 -15.96 -18.12 5.31
CA LEU A 441 -14.80 -18.99 5.07
C LEU A 441 -14.75 -20.17 6.04
N GLU A 442 -15.19 -19.97 7.28
CA GLU A 442 -15.36 -21.04 8.27
C GLU A 442 -16.33 -22.13 7.78
N LYS A 443 -17.45 -21.74 7.15
CA LYS A 443 -18.38 -22.70 6.52
C LYS A 443 -17.73 -23.52 5.40
N LEU A 444 -16.75 -22.93 4.71
CA LEU A 444 -15.97 -23.59 3.67
C LEU A 444 -14.83 -24.44 4.24
N GLY A 445 -14.73 -24.55 5.57
CA GLY A 445 -13.66 -25.29 6.26
C GLY A 445 -12.30 -24.61 6.17
N HIS A 446 -12.27 -23.31 5.85
CA HIS A 446 -11.03 -22.58 5.65
C HIS A 446 -10.97 -21.36 6.56
N VAL A 447 -10.08 -21.37 7.56
CA VAL A 447 -9.95 -20.24 8.50
C VAL A 447 -8.50 -19.78 8.55
N PRO A 448 -8.17 -18.54 8.12
CA PRO A 448 -6.81 -18.02 8.26
C PRO A 448 -6.50 -17.70 9.72
N ASN A 449 -5.22 -17.77 10.10
CA ASN A 449 -4.78 -17.29 11.40
C ASN A 449 -4.88 -15.76 11.42
N CYS A 450 -5.88 -15.23 12.14
CA CYS A 450 -6.09 -13.79 12.19
C CYS A 450 -5.35 -13.14 13.37
N GLN A 451 -4.81 -11.94 13.13
CA GLN A 451 -4.24 -11.08 14.16
C GLN A 451 -4.87 -9.69 14.12
N LEU A 452 -5.32 -9.19 15.26
CA LEU A 452 -5.90 -7.85 15.38
C LEU A 452 -4.81 -6.84 15.69
N VAL A 453 -4.77 -5.75 14.93
CA VAL A 453 -3.87 -4.62 15.14
C VAL A 453 -4.69 -3.36 15.35
N SER A 454 -4.54 -2.73 16.51
CA SER A 454 -5.09 -1.40 16.79
C SER A 454 -4.00 -0.35 16.57
N GLN A 455 -4.28 0.68 15.78
CA GLN A 455 -3.36 1.80 15.54
C GLN A 455 -3.82 3.08 16.23
N ASP A 456 -2.93 3.70 17.01
CA ASP A 456 -3.23 4.95 17.71
C ASP A 456 -3.33 6.14 16.74
N LEU A 457 -4.53 6.72 16.62
CA LEU A 457 -4.75 7.96 15.87
C LEU A 457 -4.94 9.22 16.76
N SER A 458 -5.22 9.09 18.07
CA SER A 458 -5.61 10.22 18.97
C SER A 458 -4.46 10.88 19.75
N GLU A 459 -4.56 12.21 20.01
CA GLU A 459 -3.48 13.14 20.43
C GLU A 459 -2.97 13.05 21.88
N GLY A 460 -3.38 12.02 22.65
CA GLY A 460 -2.97 11.87 24.05
C GLY A 460 -1.88 10.80 24.27
N PRO A 461 -1.10 10.88 25.36
CA PRO A 461 -0.33 9.74 25.83
C PRO A 461 -1.30 8.72 26.43
N VAL A 462 -1.45 7.56 25.81
CA VAL A 462 -2.27 6.48 26.35
C VAL A 462 -1.38 5.30 26.73
N ALA A 463 -1.56 4.82 27.96
CA ALA A 463 -0.93 3.60 28.43
C ALA A 463 -1.37 2.41 27.58
N ARG A 464 -0.55 1.35 27.50
CA ARG A 464 -0.95 0.07 26.89
C ARG A 464 -2.39 -0.27 27.32
N PRO A 465 -3.27 -0.68 26.39
CA PRO A 465 -4.66 -0.96 26.74
C PRO A 465 -4.72 -1.97 27.88
N HIS A 466 -5.46 -1.64 28.94
CA HIS A 466 -5.58 -2.49 30.12
C HIS A 466 -6.32 -3.79 29.76
N LEU A 467 -6.18 -4.84 30.57
CA LEU A 467 -6.95 -6.11 30.46
C LEU A 467 -8.48 -5.91 30.40
N ARG A 468 -9.01 -4.73 30.76
CA ARG A 468 -10.43 -4.38 30.63
C ARG A 468 -10.81 -3.99 29.21
N ASP A 469 -9.97 -3.23 28.51
CA ASP A 469 -10.22 -2.79 27.14
C ASP A 469 -10.22 -3.97 26.16
N ARG A 470 -9.36 -4.97 26.41
CA ARG A 470 -9.34 -6.25 25.68
C ARG A 470 -10.63 -7.05 25.85
N ARG A 471 -11.15 -7.14 27.07
CA ARG A 471 -12.43 -7.83 27.36
C ARG A 471 -13.62 -7.12 26.72
N GLN A 472 -13.62 -5.80 26.71
CA GLN A 472 -14.65 -5.02 26.05
C GLN A 472 -14.64 -5.23 24.53
N LEU A 473 -13.46 -5.23 23.90
CA LEU A 473 -13.31 -5.54 22.48
C LEU A 473 -13.87 -6.93 22.14
N LEU A 474 -13.60 -7.94 22.96
CA LEU A 474 -14.11 -9.30 22.75
C LEU A 474 -15.64 -9.39 22.84
N GLN A 475 -16.23 -8.72 23.83
CA GLN A 475 -17.68 -8.67 23.96
C GLN A 475 -18.30 -8.05 22.70
N GLN A 476 -17.71 -6.97 22.20
CA GLN A 476 -18.16 -6.31 20.98
C GLN A 476 -18.00 -7.20 19.74
N LEU A 477 -16.88 -7.90 19.60
CA LEU A 477 -16.67 -8.86 18.50
C LEU A 477 -17.70 -9.99 18.53
N SER A 478 -18.02 -10.51 19.72
CA SER A 478 -19.07 -11.53 19.89
C SER A 478 -20.45 -11.00 19.50
N ASP A 479 -20.80 -9.79 19.93
CA ASP A 479 -22.08 -9.17 19.61
C ASP A 479 -22.21 -8.85 18.11
N LEU A 480 -21.15 -8.35 17.47
CA LEU A 480 -21.11 -8.13 16.02
C LEU A 480 -21.21 -9.45 15.24
N SER A 481 -20.54 -10.50 15.71
CA SER A 481 -20.61 -11.83 15.09
C SER A 481 -22.03 -12.39 15.14
N ARG A 482 -22.74 -12.22 16.26
CA ARG A 482 -24.16 -12.57 16.38
C ARG A 482 -25.02 -11.81 15.37
N ALA A 483 -24.83 -10.50 15.27
CA ALA A 483 -25.57 -9.67 14.32
C ALA A 483 -25.32 -10.06 12.85
N VAL A 484 -24.09 -10.46 12.49
CA VAL A 484 -23.77 -10.94 11.14
C VAL A 484 -24.39 -12.32 10.87
N ALA A 485 -24.38 -13.21 11.86
CA ALA A 485 -25.01 -14.53 11.75
C ALA A 485 -26.53 -14.41 11.51
N GLU A 486 -27.20 -13.46 12.17
CA GLU A 486 -28.60 -13.13 11.92
C GLU A 486 -28.85 -12.63 10.48
N LEU A 487 -27.94 -11.82 9.92
CA LEU A 487 -28.02 -11.36 8.53
C LEU A 487 -27.93 -12.50 7.50
N GLU A 488 -27.24 -13.59 7.84
CA GLU A 488 -27.13 -14.79 7.00
C GLU A 488 -28.30 -15.79 7.16
N LYS A 489 -29.32 -15.49 7.99
CA LYS A 489 -30.47 -16.37 8.25
C LYS A 489 -30.08 -17.78 8.70
N GLN A 490 -29.17 -17.91 9.66
CA GLN A 490 -28.79 -19.22 10.19
C GLN A 490 -29.81 -19.73 11.23
N GLU A 491 -30.38 -20.91 11.00
CA GLU A 491 -31.31 -21.60 11.92
C GLU A 491 -30.62 -22.58 12.89
N GLU A 492 -29.31 -22.83 12.76
CA GLU A 492 -28.60 -23.75 13.67
C GLU A 492 -27.94 -23.00 14.83
N GLU A 493 -28.48 -23.19 16.03
CA GLU A 493 -27.87 -22.88 17.33
C GLU A 493 -26.55 -23.66 17.50
N ARG A 494 -25.48 -23.25 16.83
CA ARG A 494 -24.13 -23.47 17.36
C ARG A 494 -23.84 -22.38 18.37
N THR A 495 -23.34 -22.77 19.53
CA THR A 495 -23.00 -21.85 20.62
C THR A 495 -21.91 -20.92 20.10
N LEU A 496 -22.28 -19.67 19.75
CA LEU A 496 -21.41 -18.58 19.26
C LEU A 496 -20.20 -18.27 20.17
N SER A 497 -20.11 -18.94 21.32
CA SER A 497 -19.04 -18.88 22.31
C SER A 497 -17.69 -19.43 21.82
N ASP A 498 -17.68 -20.32 20.82
CA ASP A 498 -16.44 -20.95 20.31
C ASP A 498 -15.85 -20.27 19.06
N MET A 499 -16.58 -19.34 18.44
CA MET A 499 -16.11 -18.63 17.24
C MET A 499 -15.32 -17.37 17.62
N VAL A 500 -14.01 -17.53 17.85
CA VAL A 500 -13.14 -16.39 18.10
C VAL A 500 -12.25 -16.13 16.89
N LEU A 501 -12.42 -14.96 16.27
CA LEU A 501 -11.60 -14.50 15.14
C LEU A 501 -10.09 -14.66 15.45
N CYS A 502 -9.67 -14.37 16.68
CA CYS A 502 -8.25 -14.36 17.10
C CYS A 502 -8.09 -14.71 18.59
N ASP A 503 -6.97 -15.34 18.98
CA ASP A 503 -6.63 -15.55 20.40
C ASP A 503 -6.37 -14.19 21.10
N PRO A 504 -7.13 -13.82 22.14
CA PRO A 504 -7.04 -12.51 22.79
C PRO A 504 -5.77 -12.28 23.60
N GLU A 505 -5.10 -13.34 24.06
CA GLU A 505 -3.87 -13.18 24.84
C GLU A 505 -2.65 -12.96 23.95
N LYS A 506 -2.66 -13.57 22.76
CA LYS A 506 -1.49 -13.62 21.87
C LYS A 506 -1.62 -12.78 20.60
N HIS A 507 -2.83 -12.50 20.10
CA HIS A 507 -3.04 -11.98 18.74
C HIS A 507 -3.60 -10.55 18.67
N ILE A 508 -3.63 -9.80 19.79
CA ILE A 508 -4.05 -8.39 19.83
C ILE A 508 -2.83 -7.49 20.02
N TRP A 509 -2.54 -6.69 19.00
CA TRP A 509 -1.41 -5.77 18.95
C TRP A 509 -1.86 -4.32 19.02
N HIS A 510 -1.05 -3.50 19.67
CA HIS A 510 -1.27 -2.07 19.77
C HIS A 510 -0.05 -1.35 19.22
N ILE A 511 -0.24 -0.66 18.09
CA ILE A 511 0.84 0.01 17.38
C ILE A 511 0.72 1.52 17.63
N PRO A 512 1.77 2.15 18.19
CA PRO A 512 1.81 3.58 18.41
C PRO A 512 1.70 4.40 17.12
N ARG A 513 1.65 5.73 17.25
CA ARG A 513 1.65 6.64 16.10
C ARG A 513 2.91 6.55 15.26
N LEU A 514 2.74 6.62 13.94
CA LEU A 514 3.85 6.64 12.98
C LEU A 514 4.81 7.81 13.19
N TRP A 515 4.29 9.02 13.38
CA TRP A 515 5.10 10.25 13.46
C TRP A 515 5.35 10.70 14.89
N HIS A 516 6.60 11.05 15.21
CA HIS A 516 6.95 11.70 16.46
C HIS A 516 6.96 13.22 16.28
N GLY A 517 5.77 13.83 16.29
CA GLY A 517 5.57 15.27 16.09
C GLY A 517 4.59 15.58 14.97
N VAL A 518 4.72 16.77 14.37
CA VAL A 518 3.83 17.26 13.30
C VAL A 518 4.50 17.09 11.93
N PRO A 519 3.96 16.27 11.02
CA PRO A 519 4.43 16.16 9.63
C PRO A 519 4.41 17.52 8.90
N PRO A 520 5.21 17.73 7.84
CA PRO A 520 5.97 16.72 7.08
C PRO A 520 7.39 16.48 7.60
N MET A 521 7.92 17.30 8.50
CA MET A 521 9.31 17.19 9.00
C MET A 521 9.45 16.33 10.26
N ALA A 522 8.35 15.73 10.74
CA ALA A 522 8.39 14.85 11.90
C ALA A 522 9.15 13.55 11.57
N PRO A 523 10.06 13.08 12.43
CA PRO A 523 10.67 11.77 12.27
C PRO A 523 9.67 10.65 12.55
N VAL A 524 9.97 9.45 12.05
CA VAL A 524 9.22 8.23 12.44
C VAL A 524 9.43 7.97 13.92
N SER A 525 8.37 7.59 14.62
CA SER A 525 8.36 7.26 16.04
C SER A 525 9.14 6.00 16.33
N LEU A 526 10.07 6.06 17.30
CA LEU A 526 10.79 4.87 17.77
C LEU A 526 9.84 3.79 18.28
N GLY A 527 8.81 4.17 19.04
CA GLY A 527 7.83 3.22 19.56
C GLY A 527 6.98 2.55 18.47
N TYR A 528 6.77 3.23 17.33
CA TYR A 528 6.16 2.59 16.15
C TYR A 528 7.08 1.51 15.59
N CYS A 529 8.35 1.85 15.35
CA CYS A 529 9.33 0.91 14.81
C CYS A 529 9.51 -0.32 15.70
N GLU A 530 9.60 -0.13 17.02
CA GLU A 530 9.71 -1.23 18.00
C GLU A 530 8.47 -2.13 17.97
N ALA A 531 7.26 -1.55 18.00
CA ALA A 531 6.02 -2.34 17.98
C ALA A 531 5.83 -3.12 16.67
N VAL A 532 6.17 -2.51 15.53
CA VAL A 532 6.11 -3.16 14.21
C VAL A 532 7.15 -4.27 14.09
N PHE A 533 8.34 -4.06 14.62
CA PHE A 533 9.38 -5.09 14.68
C PHE A 533 8.95 -6.28 15.52
N GLU A 534 8.35 -6.05 16.69
CA GLU A 534 7.82 -7.09 17.57
C GLU A 534 6.67 -7.88 16.94
N LEU A 535 5.75 -7.19 16.25
CA LEU A 535 4.69 -7.83 15.47
C LEU A 535 5.28 -8.72 14.37
N LYS A 536 6.23 -8.20 13.59
CA LYS A 536 6.92 -8.98 12.55
C LYS A 536 7.59 -10.22 13.13
N ARG A 537 8.28 -10.08 14.26
CA ARG A 537 8.94 -11.20 14.94
C ARG A 537 7.93 -12.28 15.34
N CYS A 538 6.84 -11.90 15.98
CA CYS A 538 5.80 -12.85 16.36
C CYS A 538 5.15 -13.55 15.16
N LEU A 539 4.88 -12.80 14.07
CA LEU A 539 4.37 -13.40 12.83
C LEU A 539 5.33 -14.48 12.30
N LEU A 540 6.62 -14.18 12.21
CA LEU A 540 7.65 -15.12 11.73
C LEU A 540 7.86 -16.31 12.69
N GLU A 541 7.79 -16.09 14.00
CA GLU A 541 7.86 -17.17 15.00
C GLU A 541 6.65 -18.10 14.92
N ASN A 542 5.44 -17.56 14.73
CA ASN A 542 4.23 -18.38 14.55
C ASN A 542 4.29 -19.23 13.28
N ILE A 543 4.87 -18.68 12.20
CA ILE A 543 5.14 -19.41 10.96
C ILE A 543 6.11 -20.56 11.24
N ARG A 544 7.24 -20.27 11.90
CA ARG A 544 8.26 -21.27 12.27
C ARG A 544 7.71 -22.40 13.15
N ASN A 545 6.81 -22.06 14.08
CA ASN A 545 6.22 -23.02 15.01
C ASN A 545 5.06 -23.84 14.42
N GLY A 546 4.73 -23.66 13.14
CA GLY A 546 3.68 -24.43 12.45
C GLY A 546 2.26 -24.11 12.93
N VAL A 547 2.03 -22.96 13.56
CA VAL A 547 0.72 -22.54 14.07
C VAL A 547 -0.22 -22.11 12.93
N CYS A 548 0.33 -21.85 11.74
CA CYS A 548 -0.41 -21.55 10.53
C CYS A 548 -0.57 -22.82 9.70
N HIS A 549 -1.79 -23.11 9.22
CA HIS A 549 -2.07 -24.28 8.37
C HIS A 549 -1.05 -24.43 7.22
N GLN A 550 -0.77 -25.69 6.85
CA GLN A 550 0.26 -26.14 5.90
C GLN A 550 0.45 -25.19 4.72
N HIS A 551 1.72 -24.97 4.36
CA HIS A 551 2.15 -24.18 3.20
C HIS A 551 1.33 -24.52 1.97
N ARG A 552 0.95 -23.50 1.20
CA ARG A 552 0.20 -23.71 -0.03
C ARG A 552 1.17 -23.90 -1.18
N ASP A 553 0.84 -24.81 -2.08
CA ASP A 553 1.38 -24.75 -3.44
C ASP A 553 0.61 -23.67 -4.21
N ILE A 554 1.26 -23.04 -5.18
CA ILE A 554 0.66 -22.11 -6.13
C ILE A 554 -0.54 -22.77 -6.86
N VAL A 555 -0.48 -24.08 -7.11
CA VAL A 555 -1.61 -24.83 -7.70
C VAL A 555 -2.84 -24.79 -6.80
N GLN A 556 -2.68 -24.95 -5.49
CA GLN A 556 -3.78 -24.83 -4.53
C GLN A 556 -4.34 -23.41 -4.49
N LEU A 557 -3.47 -22.40 -4.65
CA LEU A 557 -3.90 -21.00 -4.73
C LEU A 557 -4.76 -20.77 -5.99
N VAL A 558 -4.37 -21.31 -7.14
CA VAL A 558 -5.15 -21.24 -8.39
C VAL A 558 -6.55 -21.83 -8.20
N GLU A 559 -6.66 -22.99 -7.55
CA GLU A 559 -7.96 -23.61 -7.26
C GLU A 559 -8.81 -22.79 -6.29
N LEU A 560 -8.19 -22.13 -5.31
CA LEU A 560 -8.90 -21.29 -4.35
C LEU A 560 -9.41 -20.01 -4.99
N VAL A 561 -8.61 -19.35 -5.83
CA VAL A 561 -9.05 -18.16 -6.58
C VAL A 561 -10.27 -18.49 -7.46
N GLY A 562 -10.37 -19.71 -7.99
CA GLY A 562 -11.54 -20.15 -8.75
C GLY A 562 -12.76 -20.53 -7.91
N ARG A 563 -12.57 -20.85 -6.62
CA ARG A 563 -13.65 -21.24 -5.68
C ARG A 563 -14.25 -20.04 -4.94
N LEU A 564 -13.42 -19.06 -4.59
CA LEU A 564 -13.80 -17.81 -3.93
C LEU A 564 -14.43 -16.85 -4.93
#